data_AF-A0A7X0UB06-F1
#
_entry.id   AF-A0A7X0UB06-F1
#
_cell.length_a   1.000
_cell.length_b   1.000
_cell.length_c   1.000
_cell.angle_alpha   90.00
_cell.angle_beta   90.00
_cell.angle_gamma   90.00
#
_symmetry.space_group_name_H-M   'P 1'
#
loop_
_entity.id
_entity.type
_entity.pdbx_description
1 polymer ?
#
loop_
_entity_poly.entity_id
_entity_poly.type
_entity_poly.pdbx_seq_one_letter_code
_entity_poly.pdbx_strand_id
1 'polypeptide(L)'
;MPVAQPPLEISEDLERFSCSYCGTEQIVKRAGGAVWLKKIETAVRDVQKGTDRTAAELALVRLERELEAARESREKLIREAQAKRNLAQARRLMQCLIPFAAVFLIGPLIILLLDESFSGLSIFVWLAACVGVPALAFQSIKVLPIDIQPALAEIDGRIAQIQERMEMNRSILDAPPA
;
A
#
# COMPACT_ATOMS: atom_id res chain seq x y z
N MET A 1 -48.25 -20.55 36.17
CA MET A 1 -47.94 -20.78 37.59
C MET A 1 -47.03 -19.65 38.06
N PRO A 2 -47.38 -18.88 39.11
CA PRO A 2 -46.51 -17.82 39.63
C PRO A 2 -45.38 -18.45 40.44
N VAL A 3 -44.13 -18.06 40.15
CA VAL A 3 -42.94 -18.53 40.88
C VAL A 3 -42.80 -17.69 42.15
N ALA A 4 -43.05 -18.28 43.31
CA ALA A 4 -42.73 -17.67 44.60
C ALA A 4 -41.22 -17.87 44.86
N GLN A 5 -40.46 -16.77 44.92
CA GLN A 5 -39.03 -16.81 45.24
C GLN A 5 -38.86 -17.02 46.76
N PRO A 6 -38.06 -18.02 47.20
CA PRO A 6 -37.73 -18.17 48.62
C PRO A 6 -36.95 -16.95 49.13
N PRO A 7 -37.05 -16.62 50.44
CA PRO A 7 -36.33 -15.50 51.03
C PRO A 7 -34.81 -15.69 50.87
N LEU A 8 -34.15 -14.65 50.38
CA LEU A 8 -32.70 -14.64 50.13
C LEU A 8 -31.96 -14.36 51.44
N GLU A 9 -31.46 -15.41 52.09
CA GLU A 9 -30.63 -15.30 53.29
C GLU A 9 -29.15 -15.09 52.90
N ILE A 10 -28.60 -13.90 53.18
CA ILE A 10 -27.20 -13.57 52.92
C ILE A 10 -26.49 -13.35 54.27
N SER A 11 -25.74 -14.36 54.74
CA SER A 11 -24.93 -14.28 55.97
C SER A 11 -23.83 -13.20 55.87
N GLU A 12 -23.45 -12.60 57.01
CA GLU A 12 -22.53 -11.45 57.06
C GLU A 12 -21.19 -11.70 56.34
N ASP A 13 -20.69 -12.93 56.37
CA ASP A 13 -19.39 -13.32 55.79
C ASP A 13 -19.45 -13.74 54.31
N LEU A 14 -20.62 -13.68 53.67
CA LEU A 14 -20.80 -14.14 52.29
C LEU A 14 -20.37 -13.06 51.28
N GLU A 15 -19.17 -13.20 50.70
CA GLU A 15 -18.65 -12.29 49.66
C GLU A 15 -19.15 -12.63 48.24
N ARG A 16 -19.51 -13.90 48.02
CA ARG A 16 -19.87 -14.43 46.70
C ARG A 16 -21.14 -15.28 46.82
N PHE A 17 -22.15 -14.95 46.03
CA PHE A 17 -23.46 -15.58 46.02
C PHE A 17 -23.71 -16.26 44.67
N SER A 18 -24.10 -17.54 44.68
CA SER A 18 -24.52 -18.24 43.46
C SER A 18 -26.03 -18.41 43.46
N CYS A 19 -26.69 -17.93 42.40
CA CYS A 19 -28.14 -18.06 42.29
C CYS A 19 -28.51 -19.52 41.94
N SER A 20 -29.26 -20.20 42.81
CA SER A 20 -29.69 -21.59 42.57
C SER A 20 -30.65 -21.76 41.38
N TYR A 21 -31.33 -20.69 40.97
CA TYR A 21 -32.30 -20.72 39.87
C TYR A 21 -31.66 -20.59 38.48
N CYS A 22 -30.69 -19.68 38.32
CA CYS A 22 -30.02 -19.44 37.03
C CYS A 22 -28.53 -19.82 37.00
N GLY A 23 -27.97 -20.27 38.13
CA GLY A 23 -26.57 -20.69 38.26
C GLY A 23 -25.54 -19.55 38.24
N THR A 24 -25.97 -18.29 38.12
CA THR A 24 -25.03 -17.17 37.98
C THR A 24 -24.37 -16.81 39.31
N GLU A 25 -23.05 -16.70 39.33
CA GLU A 25 -22.30 -16.14 40.45
C GLU A 25 -22.32 -14.60 40.46
N GLN A 26 -22.49 -14.04 41.65
CA GLN A 26 -22.65 -12.61 41.92
C GLN A 26 -21.79 -12.24 43.13
N ILE A 27 -21.11 -11.10 43.06
CA ILE A 27 -20.36 -10.54 44.19
C ILE A 27 -21.32 -9.69 45.03
N VAL A 28 -21.29 -9.91 46.33
CA VAL A 28 -22.09 -9.17 47.32
C VAL A 28 -21.28 -7.96 47.79
N LYS A 29 -21.81 -6.75 47.60
CA LYS A 29 -21.25 -5.52 48.19
C LYS A 29 -22.18 -4.97 49.25
N ARG A 30 -21.67 -4.72 50.45
CA ARG A 30 -22.41 -4.13 51.57
C ARG A 30 -21.85 -2.74 51.86
N ALA A 31 -22.68 -1.70 51.83
CA ALA A 31 -22.31 -0.37 52.32
C ALA A 31 -23.56 0.39 52.77
N GLY A 32 -23.46 1.10 53.91
CA GLY A 32 -24.52 2.01 54.38
C GLY A 32 -25.88 1.36 54.65
N GLY A 33 -25.94 0.08 55.02
CA GLY A 33 -27.19 -0.65 55.28
C GLY A 33 -27.89 -1.20 54.03
N ALA A 34 -27.29 -1.06 52.84
CA ALA A 34 -27.78 -1.65 51.60
C ALA A 34 -26.85 -2.77 51.11
N VAL A 35 -27.44 -3.79 50.48
CA VAL A 35 -26.73 -4.91 49.85
C VAL A 35 -26.94 -4.82 48.34
N TRP A 36 -25.85 -4.71 47.58
CA TRP A 36 -25.87 -4.74 46.13
C TRP A 36 -25.24 -6.03 45.61
N LEU A 37 -25.86 -6.60 44.59
CA LEU A 37 -25.37 -7.78 43.89
C LEU A 37 -24.83 -7.35 42.53
N LYS A 38 -23.53 -7.57 42.28
CA LYS A 38 -22.93 -7.35 40.95
C LYS A 38 -22.63 -8.72 40.33
N LYS A 39 -23.24 -9.02 39.18
CA LYS A 39 -22.92 -10.26 38.42
C LYS A 39 -21.43 -10.28 38.06
N ILE A 40 -20.78 -11.43 38.20
CA ILE A 40 -19.36 -11.56 37.80
C ILE A 40 -19.20 -11.47 36.27
N GLU A 41 -20.21 -11.92 35.52
CA GLU A 41 -20.26 -11.83 34.06
C GLU A 41 -20.06 -10.40 33.53
N THR A 42 -20.52 -9.36 34.24
CA THR A 42 -20.31 -7.98 33.80
C THR A 42 -18.87 -7.52 34.01
N ALA A 43 -18.21 -7.94 35.09
CA ALA A 43 -16.79 -7.63 35.31
C ALA A 43 -15.88 -8.33 34.29
N VAL A 44 -16.18 -9.60 33.94
CA VAL A 44 -15.43 -10.33 32.90
C VAL A 44 -15.65 -9.70 31.52
N ARG A 45 -16.88 -9.26 31.22
CA ARG A 45 -17.22 -8.58 29.97
C ARG A 45 -16.48 -7.24 29.83
N ASP A 46 -16.33 -6.50 30.91
CA ASP A 46 -15.58 -5.23 30.92
C ASP A 46 -14.08 -5.46 30.65
N VAL A 47 -13.50 -6.54 31.20
CA VAL A 47 -12.10 -6.93 30.95
C VAL A 47 -11.91 -7.44 29.51
N GLN A 48 -12.85 -8.23 28.99
CA GLN A 48 -12.84 -8.67 27.59
C GLN A 48 -12.86 -7.46 26.64
N LYS A 49 -13.72 -6.47 26.88
CA LYS A 49 -13.76 -5.22 26.10
C LYS A 49 -12.42 -4.47 26.11
N GLY A 50 -11.79 -4.33 27.28
CA GLY A 50 -10.47 -3.69 27.39
C GLY A 50 -9.37 -4.46 26.64
N THR A 51 -9.46 -5.79 26.65
CA THR A 51 -8.54 -6.68 25.93
C THR A 51 -8.74 -6.57 24.41
N ASP A 52 -9.99 -6.55 23.94
CA ASP A 52 -10.33 -6.40 22.52
C ASP A 52 -9.88 -5.04 21.96
N ARG A 53 -10.03 -3.97 22.74
CA ARG A 53 -9.54 -2.64 22.38
C ARG A 53 -8.01 -2.60 22.27
N THR A 54 -7.32 -3.19 23.25
CA THR A 54 -5.85 -3.28 23.24
C THR A 54 -5.34 -4.13 22.07
N ALA A 55 -6.05 -5.22 21.76
CA ALA A 55 -5.75 -6.09 20.62
C ALA A 55 -5.94 -5.33 19.29
N ALA A 56 -7.01 -4.54 19.17
CA ALA A 56 -7.26 -3.70 17.99
C ALA A 56 -6.21 -2.59 17.83
N GLU A 57 -5.80 -1.92 18.92
CA GLU A 57 -4.73 -0.92 18.91
C GLU A 57 -3.39 -1.53 18.46
N LEU A 58 -3.03 -2.70 19.00
CA LEU A 58 -1.83 -3.42 18.58
C LEU A 58 -1.89 -3.87 17.11
N ALA A 59 -3.07 -4.30 16.66
CA ALA A 59 -3.30 -4.69 15.27
C ALA A 59 -3.14 -3.49 14.33
N LEU A 60 -3.63 -2.30 14.69
CA LEU A 60 -3.46 -1.09 13.89
C LEU A 60 -1.99 -0.72 13.71
N VAL A 61 -1.20 -0.70 14.79
CA VAL A 61 0.25 -0.41 14.72
C VAL A 61 0.97 -1.40 13.80
N ARG A 62 0.58 -2.67 13.84
CA ARG A 62 1.13 -3.69 12.94
C ARG A 62 0.72 -3.44 11.48
N LEU A 63 -0.55 -3.17 11.22
CA LEU A 63 -1.08 -2.93 9.87
C LEU A 63 -0.47 -1.66 9.25
N GLU A 64 -0.23 -0.61 10.04
CA GLU A 64 0.45 0.61 9.60
C GLU A 64 1.87 0.29 9.09
N ARG A 65 2.63 -0.53 9.83
CA ARG A 65 3.97 -0.98 9.39
C ARG A 65 3.90 -1.83 8.11
N GLU A 66 2.91 -2.74 8.01
CA GLU A 66 2.71 -3.55 6.80
C GLU A 66 2.35 -2.67 5.58
N LEU A 67 1.57 -1.60 5.80
CA LEU A 67 1.19 -0.64 4.78
C LEU A 67 2.37 0.23 4.33
N GLU A 68 3.20 0.70 5.24
CA GLU A 68 4.44 1.41 4.92
C GLU A 68 5.39 0.53 4.09
N ALA A 69 5.60 -0.72 4.51
CA ALA A 69 6.42 -1.68 3.76
C ALA A 69 5.87 -1.94 2.35
N ALA A 70 4.54 -2.05 2.19
CA ALA A 70 3.91 -2.20 0.89
C ALA A 70 4.11 -0.95 0.01
N ARG A 71 3.98 0.26 0.57
CA ARG A 71 4.23 1.51 -0.16
C ARG A 71 5.68 1.65 -0.59
N GLU A 72 6.65 1.31 0.27
CA GLU A 72 8.06 1.30 -0.10
C GLU A 72 8.35 0.35 -1.27
N SER A 73 7.74 -0.85 -1.26
CA SER A 73 7.91 -1.82 -2.33
C SER A 73 7.40 -1.28 -3.67
N ARG A 74 6.27 -0.56 -3.64
CA ARG A 74 5.70 0.14 -4.80
C ARG A 74 6.64 1.21 -5.33
N GLU A 75 7.18 2.05 -4.46
CA GLU A 75 8.13 3.10 -4.85
C GLU A 75 9.41 2.52 -5.46
N LYS A 76 9.95 1.44 -4.89
CA LYS A 76 11.14 0.75 -5.42
C LYS A 76 10.89 0.26 -6.84
N LEU A 77 9.76 -0.40 -7.10
CA LEU A 77 9.41 -0.86 -8.45
C LEU A 77 9.28 0.30 -9.45
N ILE A 78 8.65 1.41 -9.03
CA ILE A 78 8.51 2.60 -9.89
C ILE A 78 9.90 3.18 -10.21
N ARG A 79 10.78 3.31 -9.21
CA ARG A 79 12.15 3.83 -9.40
C ARG A 79 12.98 2.93 -10.30
N GLU A 80 12.91 1.61 -10.11
CA GLU A 80 13.60 0.66 -10.99
C GLU A 80 13.10 0.70 -12.42
N ALA A 81 11.78 0.81 -12.61
CA ALA A 81 11.19 0.93 -13.94
C ALA A 81 11.56 2.26 -14.62
N GLN A 82 11.56 3.36 -13.86
CA GLN A 82 12.01 4.67 -14.33
C GLN A 82 13.50 4.65 -14.68
N ALA A 83 14.35 4.04 -13.86
CA ALA A 83 15.78 3.92 -14.14
C ALA A 83 16.02 3.13 -15.44
N LYS A 84 15.34 2.00 -15.62
CA LYS A 84 15.43 1.21 -16.87
C LYS A 84 14.91 1.99 -18.08
N ARG A 85 13.82 2.76 -17.94
CA ARG A 85 13.31 3.65 -19.00
C ARG A 85 14.28 4.77 -19.36
N ASN A 86 14.87 5.43 -18.37
CA ASN A 86 15.84 6.51 -18.57
C ASN A 86 17.10 6.00 -19.28
N LEU A 87 17.61 4.82 -18.88
CA LEU A 87 18.73 4.17 -19.56
C LEU A 87 18.38 3.78 -21.00
N ALA A 88 17.19 3.22 -21.23
CA ALA A 88 16.71 2.88 -22.57
C ALA A 88 16.54 4.13 -23.46
N GLN A 89 16.03 5.22 -22.90
CA GLN A 89 15.85 6.49 -23.60
C GLN A 89 17.18 7.19 -23.90
N ALA A 90 18.11 7.22 -22.94
CA ALA A 90 19.47 7.73 -23.13
C ALA A 90 20.20 6.94 -24.22
N ARG A 91 20.08 5.61 -24.22
CA ARG A 91 20.63 4.75 -25.27
C ARG A 91 20.04 5.07 -26.63
N ARG A 92 18.72 5.31 -26.72
CA ARG A 92 18.04 5.68 -27.96
C ARG A 92 18.53 7.03 -28.50
N LEU A 93 18.68 8.02 -27.63
CA LEU A 93 19.21 9.34 -28.01
C LEU A 93 20.64 9.23 -28.51
N MET A 94 21.50 8.52 -27.76
CA MET A 94 22.90 8.32 -28.15
C MET A 94 23.01 7.60 -29.50
N GLN A 95 22.18 6.58 -29.73
CA GLN A 95 22.15 5.83 -31.00
C GLN A 95 21.60 6.63 -32.19
N CYS A 96 20.78 7.66 -31.97
CA CYS A 96 20.37 8.58 -33.05
C CYS A 96 21.40 9.69 -33.27
N LEU A 97 22.07 10.14 -32.20
CA LEU A 97 23.01 11.26 -32.22
C LEU A 97 24.34 10.88 -32.89
N ILE A 98 24.83 9.65 -32.69
CA ILE A 98 26.05 9.14 -33.33
C ILE A 98 25.98 9.19 -34.87
N PRO A 99 24.99 8.58 -35.55
CA PRO A 99 24.94 8.60 -37.00
C PRO A 99 24.59 9.99 -37.55
N PHE A 100 23.78 10.78 -36.83
CA PHE A 100 23.54 12.18 -37.18
C PHE A 100 24.85 12.99 -37.21
N ALA A 101 25.64 12.90 -36.14
CA ALA A 101 26.93 13.60 -36.04
C ALA A 101 27.92 13.12 -37.11
N ALA A 102 27.95 11.82 -37.42
CA ALA A 102 28.79 11.28 -38.48
C ALA A 102 28.41 11.84 -39.87
N VAL A 103 27.13 11.84 -40.23
CA VAL A 103 26.65 12.38 -41.52
C VAL A 103 26.87 13.90 -41.60
N PHE A 104 26.67 14.61 -40.50
CA PHE A 104 26.83 16.06 -40.44
C PHE A 104 28.29 16.50 -40.55
N LEU A 105 29.23 15.80 -39.90
CA LEU A 105 30.66 16.15 -39.93
C LEU A 105 31.38 15.66 -41.19
N ILE A 106 31.06 14.44 -41.65
CA ILE A 106 31.78 13.80 -42.76
C ILE A 106 31.18 14.22 -44.11
N GLY A 107 29.87 14.45 -44.18
CA GLY A 107 29.17 14.82 -45.41
C GLY A 107 29.73 16.05 -46.13
N PRO A 108 29.91 17.23 -45.49
CA PRO A 108 30.46 18.40 -46.17
C PRO A 108 31.91 18.21 -46.61
N LEU A 109 32.70 17.42 -45.86
CA LEU A 109 34.08 17.07 -46.23
C LEU A 109 34.10 16.22 -47.51
N ILE A 110 33.20 15.24 -47.63
CA ILE A 110 33.04 14.41 -48.83
C ILE A 110 32.62 15.27 -50.03
N ILE A 111 31.68 16.19 -49.87
CA ILE A 111 31.25 17.11 -50.95
C ILE A 111 32.42 17.96 -51.43
N LEU A 112 33.21 18.53 -50.50
CA LEU A 112 34.41 19.31 -50.81
C LEU A 112 35.51 18.49 -51.51
N LEU A 113 35.61 17.19 -51.24
CA LEU A 113 36.65 16.33 -51.83
C LEU A 113 36.28 15.74 -53.20
N LEU A 114 34.99 15.46 -53.44
CA LEU A 114 34.53 14.76 -54.65
C LEU A 114 33.90 15.68 -55.70
N ASP A 115 33.42 16.87 -55.32
CA ASP A 115 32.67 17.76 -56.21
C ASP A 115 33.46 19.06 -56.43
N GLU A 116 34.17 19.18 -57.56
CA GLU A 116 34.85 20.44 -57.96
C GLU A 116 33.85 21.57 -58.28
N SER A 117 32.63 21.19 -58.63
CA SER A 117 31.55 22.11 -58.96
C SER A 117 30.46 21.92 -57.92
N PHE A 118 30.42 22.81 -56.92
CA PHE A 118 29.52 22.79 -55.76
C PHE A 118 28.05 22.83 -56.22
N SER A 119 27.55 21.71 -56.71
CA SER A 119 26.27 21.60 -57.38
C SER A 119 25.18 21.56 -56.31
N GLY A 120 24.06 22.26 -56.53
CA GLY A 120 22.96 22.27 -55.55
C GLY A 120 22.44 20.87 -55.18
N LEU A 121 22.63 19.90 -56.08
CA LEU A 121 22.18 18.51 -55.94
C LEU A 121 22.92 17.76 -54.82
N SER A 122 24.23 17.95 -54.67
CA SER A 122 25.01 17.29 -53.60
C SER A 122 24.62 17.81 -52.21
N ILE A 123 24.28 19.10 -52.10
CA ILE A 123 23.72 19.71 -50.89
C ILE A 123 22.35 19.12 -50.53
N PHE A 124 21.45 18.96 -51.51
CA PHE A 124 20.13 18.37 -51.28
C PHE A 124 20.21 16.91 -50.81
N VAL A 125 21.10 16.11 -51.41
CA VAL A 125 21.33 14.71 -51.00
C VAL A 125 21.87 14.63 -49.57
N TRP A 126 22.78 15.53 -49.19
CA TRP A 126 23.31 15.58 -47.83
C TRP A 126 22.25 15.99 -46.81
N LEU A 127 21.43 17.01 -47.10
CA LEU A 127 20.32 17.41 -46.24
C LEU A 127 19.30 16.27 -46.05
N ALA A 128 18.99 15.54 -47.13
CA ALA A 128 18.14 14.35 -47.04
C ALA A 128 18.75 13.25 -46.17
N ALA A 129 20.07 13.01 -46.28
CA ALA A 129 20.79 12.04 -45.45
C ALA A 129 20.81 12.41 -43.96
N CYS A 130 20.94 13.70 -43.62
CA CYS A 130 20.87 14.21 -42.25
C CYS A 130 19.54 13.89 -41.56
N VAL A 131 18.44 13.76 -42.32
CA VAL A 131 17.11 13.44 -41.77
C VAL A 131 16.80 11.94 -41.87
N GLY A 132 17.16 11.31 -42.99
CA GLY A 132 16.85 9.91 -43.26
C GLY A 132 17.61 8.93 -42.37
N VAL A 133 18.91 9.17 -42.12
CA VAL A 133 19.74 8.26 -41.34
C VAL A 133 19.29 8.19 -39.87
N PRO A 134 19.02 9.30 -39.16
CA PRO A 134 18.48 9.24 -37.80
C PRO A 134 17.08 8.62 -37.73
N ALA A 135 16.23 8.85 -38.73
CA ALA A 135 14.88 8.29 -38.77
C ALA A 135 14.90 6.75 -38.89
N LEU A 136 15.78 6.20 -39.74
CA LEU A 136 15.96 4.76 -39.87
C LEU A 136 16.57 4.14 -38.62
N ALA A 137 17.56 4.81 -38.01
CA ALA A 137 18.12 4.40 -36.72
C ALA A 137 17.03 4.35 -35.64
N PHE A 138 16.14 5.35 -35.60
CA PHE A 138 15.05 5.41 -34.63
C PHE A 138 14.00 4.30 -34.80
N GLN A 139 13.69 3.91 -36.04
CA GLN A 139 12.72 2.85 -36.35
C GLN A 139 13.26 1.44 -36.07
N SER A 140 14.56 1.23 -36.24
CA SER A 140 15.19 -0.09 -36.00
C SER A 140 15.27 -0.48 -34.51
N ILE A 141 15.16 0.49 -33.60
CA ILE A 141 15.23 0.26 -32.16
C ILE A 141 13.83 -0.09 -31.62
N LYS A 142 13.51 -1.38 -31.58
CA LYS A 142 12.34 -1.89 -30.85
C LYS A 142 12.62 -1.83 -29.35
N VAL A 143 12.02 -0.87 -28.65
CA VAL A 143 12.05 -0.84 -27.18
C VAL A 143 10.95 -1.78 -26.68
N LEU A 144 11.34 -2.84 -25.96
CA LEU A 144 10.37 -3.71 -25.31
C LEU A 144 9.66 -2.88 -24.22
N PRO A 145 8.32 -2.76 -24.25
CA PRO A 145 7.61 -2.03 -23.21
C PRO A 145 7.82 -2.77 -21.88
N ILE A 146 8.45 -2.08 -20.92
CA ILE A 146 8.53 -2.57 -19.55
C ILE A 146 7.14 -2.39 -18.94
N ASP A 147 6.37 -3.48 -18.94
CA ASP A 147 5.06 -3.53 -18.32
C ASP A 147 5.20 -3.85 -16.83
N ILE A 148 4.97 -2.83 -16.01
CA ILE A 148 4.93 -2.93 -14.55
C ILE A 148 3.50 -2.95 -14.00
N GLN A 149 2.49 -2.79 -14.86
CA GLN A 149 1.09 -2.75 -14.45
C GLN A 149 0.66 -3.97 -13.63
N PRO A 150 0.99 -5.22 -14.01
CA PRO A 150 0.55 -6.36 -13.21
C PRO A 150 1.17 -6.36 -11.80
N ALA A 151 2.45 -6.00 -11.68
CA ALA A 151 3.14 -5.93 -10.39
C ALA A 151 2.62 -4.78 -9.51
N LEU A 152 2.29 -3.63 -10.12
CA LEU A 152 1.67 -2.50 -9.41
C LEU A 152 0.26 -2.85 -8.92
N ALA A 153 -0.54 -3.49 -9.78
CA ALA A 153 -1.90 -3.90 -9.44
C ALA A 153 -1.94 -4.90 -8.28
N GLU A 154 -0.99 -5.82 -8.21
CA GLU A 154 -0.87 -6.75 -7.07
C GLU A 154 -0.58 -6.00 -5.77
N ILE A 155 0.36 -5.04 -5.78
CA ILE A 155 0.71 -4.26 -4.59
C ILE A 155 -0.45 -3.34 -4.19
N ASP A 156 -1.08 -2.66 -5.14
CA ASP A 156 -2.23 -1.80 -4.89
C ASP A 156 -3.40 -2.60 -4.30
N GLY A 157 -3.60 -3.85 -4.76
CA GLY A 157 -4.56 -4.79 -4.16
C GLY A 157 -4.23 -5.16 -2.71
N ARG A 158 -2.95 -5.42 -2.40
CA ARG A 158 -2.50 -5.66 -1.01
C ARG A 158 -2.69 -4.44 -0.12
N ILE A 159 -2.39 -3.24 -0.63
CA ILE A 159 -2.59 -1.98 0.11
C ILE A 159 -4.07 -1.80 0.43
N ALA A 160 -4.97 -2.02 -0.54
CA ALA A 160 -6.40 -1.93 -0.33
C ALA A 160 -6.89 -2.92 0.75
N GLN A 161 -6.41 -4.16 0.71
CA GLN A 161 -6.75 -5.16 1.72
C GLN A 161 -6.26 -4.76 3.14
N ILE A 162 -5.08 -4.16 3.25
CA ILE A 162 -4.57 -3.69 4.55
C ILE A 162 -5.41 -2.51 5.06
N GLN A 163 -5.77 -1.57 4.18
CA GLN A 163 -6.63 -0.44 4.54
C GLN A 163 -8.00 -0.88 5.04
N GLU A 164 -8.63 -1.86 4.39
CA GLU A 164 -9.90 -2.44 4.84
C GLU A 164 -9.78 -3.05 6.24
N ARG A 165 -8.70 -3.79 6.52
CA ARG A 165 -8.43 -4.34 7.87
C ARG A 165 -8.21 -3.24 8.90
N MET A 166 -7.60 -2.12 8.52
CA MET A 166 -7.42 -0.97 9.41
C MET A 166 -8.76 -0.29 9.72
N GLU A 167 -9.61 -0.08 8.71
CA GLU A 167 -10.95 0.48 8.88
C GLU A 167 -11.81 -0.38 9.81
N MET A 168 -11.77 -1.70 9.63
CA MET A 168 -12.47 -2.63 10.51
C MET A 168 -11.98 -2.55 11.95
N ASN A 169 -10.66 -2.51 12.20
CA ASN A 169 -10.14 -2.36 13.56
C ASN A 169 -10.46 -0.97 14.15
N ARG A 170 -10.45 0.11 13.36
CA ARG A 170 -10.87 1.44 13.83
C ARG A 170 -12.32 1.46 14.27
N SER A 171 -13.22 0.78 13.55
CA SER A 171 -14.63 0.69 13.93
C SER A 171 -14.85 0.05 15.32
N ILE A 172 -13.97 -0.87 15.73
CA ILE A 172 -13.99 -1.49 17.08
C ILE A 172 -13.60 -0.47 18.15
N LEU A 173 -12.66 0.44 17.85
CA LEU A 173 -12.21 1.48 18.77
C LEU A 173 -13.21 2.63 18.93
N ASP A 174 -13.91 2.98 17.84
CA ASP A 174 -14.88 4.07 17.76
C ASP A 174 -16.27 3.67 18.30
N ALA A 175 -16.53 2.37 18.48
CA ALA A 175 -17.77 1.90 19.07
C ALA A 175 -17.93 2.46 20.51
N PRO A 176 -19.06 3.09 20.84
CA PRO A 176 -19.27 3.66 22.16
C PRO A 176 -19.20 2.56 23.25
N PRO A 177 -18.62 2.86 24.43
CA PRO A 177 -18.65 1.92 25.54
C PRO A 177 -20.09 1.71 25.99
N ALA A 178 -20.69 0.59 25.59
CA ALA A 178 -22.02 0.14 26.03
C ALA A 178 -22.01 -0.31 27.49
#